data_AF-A0A4Y2WMZ6-F1
#
_entry.id   AF-A0A4Y2WMZ6-F1
#
_cell.length_a   1.000
_cell.length_b   1.000
_cell.length_c   1.000
_cell.angle_alpha   90.00
_cell.angle_beta   90.00
_cell.angle_gamma   90.00
#
_symmetry.space_group_name_H-M   'P 1'
#
loop_
_entity.id
_entity.type
_entity.pdbx_description
1 polymer ?
#
loop_
_entity_poly.entity_id
_entity_poly.type
_entity_poly.pdbx_seq_one_letter_code
_entity_poly.pdbx_strand_id
1 'polypeptide(L)'
;MLRHHVRSFRTVPTTHHGSSAVFVSDDLIKASHIFLKIERVRKSLEPPYASPYKVLLRTEKVFTVEINGKPTTVSIDRLKAVHLFLDDFPSM
;
A
#
# COMPACT_ATOMS: atom_id res chain seq x y z
N MET A 1 -20.23 21.08 -18.14
CA MET A 1 -19.19 21.85 -18.88
C MET A 1 -17.85 21.11 -18.88
N LEU A 2 -17.10 21.03 -17.76
CA LEU A 2 -15.76 20.44 -17.74
C LEU A 2 -15.68 18.96 -18.20
N ARG A 3 -16.54 18.09 -17.65
CA ARG A 3 -16.57 16.65 -17.98
C ARG A 3 -16.76 16.33 -19.47
N HIS A 4 -17.44 17.22 -20.22
CA HIS A 4 -17.67 17.04 -21.65
C HIS A 4 -16.43 17.39 -22.48
N HIS A 5 -15.67 18.40 -22.04
CA HIS A 5 -14.40 18.80 -22.66
C HIS A 5 -13.28 17.80 -22.40
N VAL A 6 -13.18 17.22 -21.20
CA VAL A 6 -12.11 16.23 -20.93
C VAL A 6 -12.27 14.92 -21.70
N ARG A 7 -13.46 14.64 -22.25
CA ARG A 7 -13.76 13.39 -22.96
C ARG A 7 -13.12 13.32 -24.35
N SER A 8 -12.76 14.44 -24.96
CA SER A 8 -12.12 14.48 -26.29
C SER A 8 -10.60 14.33 -26.23
N PHE A 9 -9.97 14.41 -25.06
CA PHE A 9 -8.54 14.16 -24.93
C PHE A 9 -8.28 12.66 -25.05
N ARG A 10 -7.62 12.26 -26.15
CA ARG A 10 -6.99 10.94 -26.24
C ARG A 10 -5.64 11.01 -25.55
N THR A 11 -5.38 10.07 -24.65
CA THR A 11 -4.05 9.86 -24.09
C THR A 11 -3.10 9.47 -25.22
N VAL A 12 -2.00 10.20 -25.39
CA VAL A 12 -0.92 9.80 -26.30
C VAL A 12 -0.25 8.56 -25.71
N PRO A 13 0.00 7.50 -26.50
CA PRO A 13 0.75 6.34 -26.02
C PRO A 13 2.11 6.78 -25.48
N THR A 14 2.36 6.53 -24.21
CA THR A 14 3.66 6.80 -23.59
C THR A 14 4.57 5.60 -23.76
N THR A 15 5.81 5.84 -24.17
CA THR A 15 6.82 4.78 -24.27
C THR A 15 7.36 4.47 -22.87
N HIS A 16 7.26 3.21 -22.45
CA HIS A 16 7.79 2.75 -21.18
C HIS A 16 9.29 2.42 -21.32
N HIS A 17 10.16 3.36 -20.95
CA HIS A 17 11.62 3.27 -21.19
C HIS A 17 12.41 2.50 -20.12
N GLY A 18 11.78 1.88 -19.12
CA GLY A 18 12.51 1.23 -18.03
C GLY A 18 11.89 -0.07 -17.56
N SER A 19 12.56 -1.19 -17.81
CA SER A 19 12.28 -2.47 -17.15
C SER A 19 13.10 -2.63 -15.85
N SER A 20 13.35 -1.53 -15.13
CA SER A 20 14.13 -1.59 -13.90
C SER A 20 13.33 -2.30 -12.83
N ALA A 21 13.94 -3.29 -12.17
CA ALA A 21 13.39 -3.89 -10.97
C ALA A 21 13.06 -2.79 -9.96
N VAL A 22 11.85 -2.82 -9.41
CA VAL A 22 11.43 -1.87 -8.37
C VAL A 22 12.16 -2.26 -7.10
N PHE A 23 12.82 -1.29 -6.45
CA PHE A 23 13.40 -1.53 -5.15
C PHE A 23 12.28 -1.73 -4.12
N VAL A 24 12.24 -2.92 -3.53
CA VAL A 24 11.32 -3.29 -2.45
C VAL A 24 12.18 -3.60 -1.22
N SER A 25 11.87 -2.98 -0.08
CA SER A 25 12.56 -3.31 1.17
C SER A 25 12.32 -4.77 1.56
N ASP A 26 13.39 -5.48 1.95
CA ASP A 26 13.36 -6.85 2.45
C ASP A 26 12.31 -7.06 3.56
N ASP A 27 12.13 -6.06 4.41
CA ASP A 27 11.17 -6.09 5.50
C ASP A 27 9.73 -6.21 4.98
N LEU A 28 9.39 -5.51 3.90
CA LEU A 28 8.05 -5.59 3.29
C LEU A 28 7.81 -6.93 2.60
N ILE A 29 8.86 -7.54 2.05
CA ILE A 29 8.79 -8.87 1.44
C ILE A 29 8.46 -9.92 2.50
N LYS A 30 9.08 -9.83 3.68
CA LYS A 30 8.96 -10.80 4.77
C LYS A 30 7.80 -10.51 5.74
N ALA A 31 7.32 -9.27 5.80
CA ALA A 31 6.33 -8.84 6.79
C ALA A 31 4.98 -9.55 6.65
N SER A 32 4.53 -10.26 7.69
CA SER A 32 3.19 -10.88 7.75
C SER A 32 2.06 -9.85 7.84
N HIS A 33 2.34 -8.72 8.50
CA HIS A 33 1.43 -7.61 8.68
C HIS A 33 2.09 -6.30 8.27
N ILE A 34 1.29 -5.37 7.73
CA ILE A 34 1.76 -4.07 7.28
C ILE A 34 0.83 -2.95 7.75
N PHE A 35 1.41 -1.80 8.04
CA PHE A 35 0.70 -0.55 8.27
C PHE A 35 0.41 0.15 6.94
N LEU A 36 -0.82 0.65 6.77
CA LEU A 36 -1.24 1.40 5.58
C LEU A 36 -1.35 2.89 5.89
N LYS A 37 -0.68 3.73 5.09
CA LYS A 37 -0.73 5.19 5.24
C LYS A 37 -2.12 5.73 4.91
N ILE A 38 -2.62 6.60 5.78
CA ILE A 38 -3.90 7.31 5.60
C ILE A 38 -3.66 8.55 4.73
N GLU A 39 -4.23 8.59 3.52
CA GLU A 39 -4.05 9.69 2.55
C GLU A 39 -5.08 10.81 2.62
N ARG A 40 -6.15 10.64 3.41
CA ARG A 40 -7.11 11.72 3.65
C ARG A 40 -6.53 12.78 4.58
N VAL A 41 -7.11 13.98 4.54
CA VAL A 41 -6.87 14.99 5.57
C VAL A 41 -7.20 14.39 6.94
N ARG A 42 -6.18 14.36 7.81
CA ARG A 42 -6.24 13.79 9.16
C ARG A 42 -6.71 14.84 10.16
N LYS A 43 -7.35 14.41 11.22
CA LYS A 43 -7.60 15.24 12.40
C LYS A 43 -6.29 15.47 13.15
N SER A 44 -6.24 16.53 13.96
CA SER A 44 -5.12 16.72 14.89
C SER A 44 -4.96 15.48 15.77
N LEU A 45 -3.71 15.00 15.93
CA LEU A 45 -3.33 13.80 16.69
C LEU A 45 -3.86 12.45 16.15
N GLU A 46 -4.55 12.39 15.01
CA GLU A 46 -4.90 11.11 14.37
C GLU A 46 -3.62 10.45 13.84
N PRO A 47 -3.36 9.14 14.06
CA PRO A 47 -2.15 8.49 13.56
C PRO A 47 -1.98 8.55 12.02
N PRO A 48 -0.74 8.58 11.49
CA PRO A 48 -0.49 8.61 10.04
C PRO A 48 -0.79 7.31 9.31
N TYR A 49 -0.81 6.20 10.04
CA TYR A 49 -1.06 4.87 9.51
C TYR A 49 -2.27 4.27 10.21
N ALA A 50 -3.07 3.53 9.45
CA ALA A 50 -4.13 2.69 9.98
C ALA A 50 -3.54 1.40 10.56
N SER A 51 -4.36 0.63 11.28
CA SER A 51 -3.98 -0.61 11.97
C SER A 51 -3.19 -1.60 11.11
N PRO A 52 -2.43 -2.52 11.72
CA PRO A 52 -1.79 -3.62 11.02
C PRO A 52 -2.81 -4.43 10.22
N TYR A 53 -2.57 -4.59 8.93
CA TYR A 53 -3.36 -5.46 8.06
C TYR A 53 -2.57 -6.69 7.68
N LYS A 54 -3.26 -7.83 7.66
CA LYS A 54 -2.68 -9.10 7.20
C LYS A 54 -2.44 -9.04 5.70
N VAL A 55 -1.24 -9.42 5.28
CA VAL A 55 -0.90 -9.51 3.85
C VAL A 55 -1.35 -10.86 3.30
N LEU A 56 -2.12 -10.83 2.21
CA LEU A 56 -2.63 -12.00 1.51
C LEU A 56 -1.78 -12.36 0.29
N LEU A 57 -1.41 -11.36 -0.52
CA LEU A 57 -0.60 -11.53 -1.73
C LEU A 57 0.38 -10.36 -1.88
N ARG A 58 1.52 -10.63 -2.52
CA ARG A 58 2.57 -9.64 -2.81
C ARG A 58 2.98 -9.70 -4.28
N THR A 59 3.24 -8.54 -4.84
CA THR A 59 3.84 -8.33 -6.17
C THR A 59 4.84 -7.17 -6.04
N GLU A 60 5.68 -6.95 -7.06
CA GLU A 60 6.74 -5.93 -7.04
C GLU A 60 6.24 -4.50 -6.70
N LYS A 61 5.03 -4.15 -7.13
CA LYS A 61 4.47 -2.79 -6.96
C LYS A 61 3.24 -2.73 -6.05
N VAL A 62 2.60 -3.87 -5.80
CA VAL A 62 1.28 -3.91 -5.14
C VAL A 62 1.20 -5.05 -4.14
N PHE A 63 0.45 -4.80 -3.07
CA PHE A 63 0.15 -5.75 -2.02
C PHE A 63 -1.36 -5.90 -1.93
N THR A 64 -1.84 -7.13 -1.74
CA THR A 64 -3.22 -7.39 -1.37
C THR A 64 -3.27 -7.67 0.11
N VAL A 65 -4.03 -6.86 0.86
CA VAL A 65 -4.22 -6.96 2.30
C VAL A 65 -5.66 -7.23 2.64
N GLU A 66 -5.91 -7.86 3.79
CA GLU A 66 -7.24 -8.03 4.33
C GLU A 66 -7.65 -6.80 5.14
N ILE A 67 -8.65 -6.05 4.65
CA ILE A 67 -9.25 -4.91 5.36
C ILE A 67 -10.71 -5.25 5.61
N ASN A 68 -11.12 -5.29 6.88
CA ASN A 68 -12.49 -5.64 7.29
C ASN A 68 -12.99 -6.95 6.64
N GLY A 69 -12.13 -7.98 6.58
CA GLY A 69 -12.43 -9.28 5.98
C GLY A 69 -12.49 -9.29 4.45
N LYS A 70 -12.09 -8.19 3.78
CA LYS A 70 -12.10 -8.09 2.31
C LYS A 70 -10.69 -7.90 1.75
N PRO A 71 -10.31 -8.62 0.69
CA PRO A 71 -9.04 -8.39 0.01
C PRO A 71 -9.05 -7.02 -0.67
N THR A 72 -8.06 -6.19 -0.34
CA THR A 72 -7.88 -4.83 -0.88
C THR A 72 -6.47 -4.68 -1.41
N THR A 73 -6.34 -4.22 -2.65
CA THR A 73 -5.04 -4.00 -3.30
C THR A 73 -4.55 -2.57 -3.07
N VAL A 74 -3.29 -2.43 -2.66
CA VAL A 74 -2.64 -1.17 -2.30
C VAL A 74 -1.23 -1.09 -2.91
N SER A 75 -0.81 0.12 -3.30
CA SER A 75 0.56 0.35 -3.79
C SER A 75 1.58 0.23 -2.65
N ILE A 76 2.77 -0.27 -2.97
CA ILE A 76 3.91 -0.35 -2.06
C ILE A 76 4.27 1.00 -1.42
N ASP A 77 4.07 2.12 -2.12
CA ASP A 77 4.46 3.47 -1.67
C ASP A 77 3.73 3.94 -0.39
N ARG A 78 2.65 3.25 -0.02
CA ARG A 78 1.80 3.59 1.14
C ARG A 78 2.00 2.63 2.30
N LEU A 79 2.96 1.71 2.20
CA LEU A 79 3.12 0.60 3.14
C LEU A 79 4.32 0.81 4.05
N LYS A 80 4.18 0.31 5.26
CA LYS A 80 5.28 0.14 6.21
C LYS A 80 5.17 -1.23 6.85
N ALA A 81 6.29 -1.96 6.94
CA ALA A 81 6.33 -3.24 7.62
C ALA A 81 6.00 -3.07 9.11
N VAL A 82 5.32 -4.06 9.69
CA VAL A 82 5.12 -4.15 11.14
C VAL A 82 6.30 -4.92 11.71
N HIS A 83 7.13 -4.24 12.49
CA HIS A 83 8.18 -4.88 13.28
C HIS A 83 7.58 -5.24 14.64
N LEU A 84 7.30 -6.52 14.85
CA LEU A 84 6.93 -7.05 16.16
C LEU A 84 8.22 -7.40 16.89
N PHE A 85 8.45 -6.80 18.06
CA PHE A 85 9.49 -7.27 18.97
C PHE A 85 9.00 -8.60 19.57
N LEU A 86 9.87 -9.61 19.63
CA LEU A 86 9.50 -10.95 20.11
C LEU A 86 8.97 -10.96 21.57
N ASP A 87 9.23 -9.89 22.33
CA ASP A 87 8.89 -9.80 23.76
C ASP A 87 7.44 -9.33 24.05
N ASP A 88 6.67 -8.94 23.02
CA ASP A 88 5.30 -8.38 23.19
C ASP A 88 4.16 -9.42 23.12
N PHE A 89 4.48 -10.71 22.96
CA PHE A 89 3.49 -11.79 23.07
C PHE A 89 3.81 -12.69 24.27
N PRO A 90 2.99 -12.68 25.35
CA PRO A 90 2.99 -13.81 26.25
C PRO A 90 2.57 -15.03 25.43
N SER A 91 3.38 -16.08 25.46
CA SER A 91 3.12 -17.37 24.84
C SER A 91 1.64 -17.75 25.00
N MET A 92 0.91 -17.84 23.89
CA MET A 92 -0.37 -18.57 23.88
C MET A 92 -0.10 -20.07 23.86
#